data_AF-A3MUG8-F1
#
_entry.id   AF-A3MUG8-F1
#
_cell.length_a   1.000
_cell.length_b   1.000
_cell.length_c   1.000
_cell.angle_alpha   90.00
_cell.angle_beta   90.00
_cell.angle_gamma   90.00
#
_symmetry.space_group_name_H-M   'P 1'
#
loop_
_entity.id
_entity.type
_entity.pdbx_description
1 polymer ?
#
loop_
_entity_poly.entity_id
_entity_poly.type
_entity_poly.pdbx_seq_one_letter_code
_entity_poly.pdbx_strand_id
1 'polypeptide(L)'
;MEPAAIVLYAVLLLAAWYLLASFLARFANRRVVSKCPCEVVRYLGDPSSLYVNLNCGGKKVEVYIRREPWDNPLNLAAFYLLRRSAYTAVRFSLGFDAGVIDASRSGAGRRVGNYYVVNISTPRELAERLLSLADEAGVWRVTVSGELVQLLWRGKDCSYVEKALSIIKNIAKER
;
A
#
# COMPACT_ATOMS: atom_id res chain seq x y z
N MET A 1 -21.52 -36.10 -20.62
CA MET A 1 -20.41 -35.24 -21.10
C MET A 1 -19.14 -36.05 -20.99
N GLU A 2 -18.39 -36.20 -22.07
CA GLU A 2 -17.09 -36.89 -22.02
C GLU A 2 -16.11 -36.14 -21.09
N PRO A 3 -15.27 -36.84 -20.31
CA PRO A 3 -14.30 -36.22 -19.40
C PRO A 3 -13.41 -35.18 -20.09
N ALA A 4 -13.03 -35.42 -21.34
CA ALA A 4 -12.24 -34.50 -22.14
C ALA A 4 -12.97 -33.17 -22.41
N ALA A 5 -14.28 -33.21 -22.66
CA ALA A 5 -15.09 -32.02 -22.88
C ALA A 5 -15.18 -31.17 -21.60
N ILE A 6 -15.30 -31.80 -20.43
CA ILE A 6 -15.31 -31.11 -19.13
C ILE A 6 -14.00 -30.34 -18.92
N VAL A 7 -12.87 -31.01 -19.14
CA VAL A 7 -11.55 -30.39 -19.00
C VAL A 7 -11.37 -29.23 -19.98
N LEU A 8 -11.80 -29.41 -21.24
CA LEU A 8 -11.73 -28.37 -22.25
C LEU A 8 -12.53 -27.12 -21.85
N TYR A 9 -13.78 -27.29 -21.42
CA TYR A 9 -14.62 -26.16 -20.96
C TYR A 9 -14.00 -25.46 -19.76
N ALA A 10 -13.44 -26.21 -18.79
CA ALA A 10 -12.78 -25.61 -17.64
C ALA A 10 -11.57 -24.75 -18.04
N VAL A 11 -10.73 -25.26 -18.96
CA VAL A 11 -9.57 -24.51 -19.48
C VAL A 11 -10.01 -23.24 -20.21
N LEU A 12 -11.04 -23.32 -21.06
CA LEU A 12 -11.56 -22.17 -21.81
C LEU A 12 -12.13 -21.09 -20.86
N LEU A 13 -12.86 -21.51 -19.83
CA LEU A 13 -13.40 -20.58 -18.83
C LEU A 13 -12.29 -19.88 -18.05
N LEU A 14 -11.26 -20.62 -17.64
CA LEU A 14 -10.11 -20.03 -16.94
C LEU A 14 -9.34 -19.07 -17.86
N ALA A 15 -9.09 -19.44 -19.10
CA ALA A 15 -8.42 -18.57 -20.07
C ALA A 15 -9.21 -17.28 -20.32
N ALA A 16 -10.53 -17.39 -20.52
CA ALA A 16 -11.41 -16.25 -20.68
C ALA A 16 -11.40 -15.33 -19.44
N TRP A 17 -11.38 -15.91 -18.24
CA TRP A 17 -11.28 -15.17 -16.98
C TRP A 17 -10.00 -14.33 -16.91
N TYR A 18 -8.83 -14.94 -17.17
CA TYR A 18 -7.54 -14.25 -17.13
C TYR A 18 -7.47 -13.09 -18.13
N LEU A 19 -7.98 -13.29 -19.35
CA LEU A 19 -8.02 -12.26 -20.38
C LEU A 19 -8.93 -11.10 -19.97
N LEU A 20 -10.14 -11.41 -19.48
CA LEU A 20 -11.09 -10.40 -19.05
C LEU A 20 -10.57 -9.62 -17.83
N ALA A 21 -9.95 -10.30 -16.86
CA ALA A 21 -9.36 -9.66 -15.68
C ALA A 21 -8.23 -8.71 -16.08
N SER A 22 -7.33 -9.14 -16.98
CA SER A 22 -6.24 -8.31 -17.48
C SER A 22 -6.75 -7.07 -18.22
N PHE A 23 -7.80 -7.23 -19.04
CA PHE A 23 -8.44 -6.12 -19.73
C PHE A 23 -9.06 -5.11 -18.76
N LEU A 24 -9.90 -5.58 -17.85
CA LEU A 24 -10.58 -4.76 -16.84
C LEU A 24 -9.59 -4.07 -15.89
N ALA A 25 -8.45 -4.71 -15.58
CA ALA A 25 -7.41 -4.13 -14.74
C ALA A 25 -6.81 -2.85 -15.34
N ARG A 26 -6.68 -2.76 -16.67
CA ARG A 26 -6.19 -1.54 -17.33
C ARG A 26 -7.11 -0.35 -17.06
N PHE A 27 -8.42 -0.55 -17.11
CA PHE A 27 -9.40 0.49 -16.83
C PHE A 27 -9.44 0.85 -15.34
N ALA A 28 -9.45 -0.15 -14.47
CA ALA A 28 -9.42 0.04 -13.03
C ALA A 28 -8.16 0.80 -12.58
N ASN A 29 -7.00 0.44 -13.13
CA ASN A 29 -5.72 1.10 -12.85
C ASN A 29 -5.73 2.56 -13.27
N ARG A 30 -6.16 2.87 -14.50
CA ARG A 30 -6.30 4.26 -14.97
C ARG A 30 -7.22 5.07 -14.06
N ARG A 31 -8.36 4.50 -13.65
CA ARG A 31 -9.31 5.18 -12.76
C ARG A 31 -8.71 5.47 -11.38
N VAL A 32 -7.97 4.54 -10.78
CA VAL A 32 -7.31 4.77 -9.50
C VAL A 32 -6.21 5.82 -9.62
N VAL A 33 -5.38 5.75 -10.67
CA VAL A 33 -4.32 6.72 -10.95
C VAL A 33 -4.88 8.12 -11.16
N SER A 34 -6.01 8.26 -11.86
CA SER A 34 -6.65 9.56 -12.09
C SER A 34 -7.16 10.27 -10.83
N LYS A 35 -7.26 9.54 -9.70
CA LYS A 35 -7.66 10.07 -8.40
C LYS A 35 -6.47 10.42 -7.50
N CYS A 36 -5.23 10.22 -7.96
CA CYS A 36 -4.07 10.59 -7.18
C CYS A 36 -3.95 12.12 -7.11
N PRO A 37 -3.64 12.70 -5.95
CA PRO A 37 -3.66 14.15 -5.72
C PRO A 37 -2.44 14.90 -6.29
N CYS A 38 -1.51 14.19 -6.94
CA CYS A 38 -0.24 14.72 -7.43
C CYS A 38 0.00 14.33 -8.89
N GLU A 39 0.97 14.98 -9.50
CA GLU A 39 1.42 14.65 -10.85
C GLU A 39 1.92 13.20 -10.92
N VAL A 40 1.38 12.42 -11.85
CA VAL A 40 1.76 11.01 -12.05
C VAL A 40 2.92 10.95 -13.02
N VAL A 41 4.09 10.55 -12.52
CA VAL A 41 5.31 10.39 -13.34
C VAL A 41 5.27 9.07 -14.11
N ARG A 42 4.93 7.98 -13.42
CA ARG A 42 4.80 6.64 -14.00
C ARG A 42 3.90 5.78 -13.13
N TYR A 43 3.21 4.81 -13.75
CA TYR A 43 2.53 3.76 -13.01
C TYR A 43 2.70 2.41 -13.72
N LEU A 44 2.80 1.34 -12.95
CA LEU A 44 2.77 -0.04 -13.43
C LEU A 44 1.79 -0.80 -12.56
N GLY A 45 0.94 -1.61 -13.18
CA GLY A 45 -0.01 -2.40 -12.41
C GLY A 45 -0.59 -3.55 -13.21
N ASP A 46 -0.96 -4.57 -12.46
CA ASP A 46 -1.67 -5.76 -12.88
C ASP A 46 -3.06 -5.77 -12.19
N PRO A 47 -3.87 -6.83 -12.32
CA PRO A 47 -5.16 -6.92 -11.64
C PRO A 47 -5.05 -6.87 -10.10
N SER A 48 -4.03 -7.51 -9.54
CA SER A 48 -3.80 -7.71 -8.10
C SER A 48 -2.96 -6.61 -7.45
N SER A 49 -2.23 -5.80 -8.23
CA SER A 49 -1.35 -4.76 -7.69
C SER A 49 -1.21 -3.54 -8.60
N LEU A 50 -0.95 -2.38 -8.00
CA LEU A 50 -0.68 -1.13 -8.72
C LEU A 50 0.40 -0.34 -8.00
N TYR A 51 1.49 -0.05 -8.68
CA TYR A 51 2.52 0.89 -8.28
C TYR A 51 2.35 2.21 -9.02
N VAL A 52 2.42 3.33 -8.30
CA VAL A 52 2.31 4.69 -8.84
C VAL A 52 3.47 5.52 -8.27
N ASN A 53 4.22 6.18 -9.14
CA ASN A 53 5.24 7.15 -8.77
C ASN A 53 4.69 8.55 -9.03
N LEU A 54 4.70 9.38 -8.00
CA LEU A 54 4.10 10.70 -7.97
C LEU A 54 5.16 11.77 -7.72
N ASN A 55 4.96 12.93 -8.34
CA ASN A 55 5.67 14.16 -8.03
C ASN A 55 4.70 15.14 -7.34
N CYS A 56 4.88 15.33 -6.04
CA CYS A 56 4.03 16.18 -5.21
C CYS A 56 4.77 17.49 -4.88
N GLY A 57 4.84 18.41 -5.84
CA GLY A 57 5.50 19.70 -5.65
C GLY A 57 7.02 19.58 -5.41
N GLY A 58 7.70 18.78 -6.24
CA GLY A 58 9.14 18.51 -6.15
C GLY A 58 9.51 17.37 -5.20
N LYS A 59 8.54 16.83 -4.44
CA LYS A 59 8.75 15.65 -3.59
C LYS A 59 8.30 14.39 -4.29
N LYS A 60 9.21 13.42 -4.40
CA LYS A 60 8.90 12.09 -4.93
C LYS A 60 8.12 11.28 -3.89
N VAL A 61 6.95 10.78 -4.27
CA VAL A 61 6.11 9.90 -3.45
C VAL A 61 5.78 8.65 -4.24
N GLU A 62 6.03 7.49 -3.65
CA GLU A 62 5.73 6.20 -4.25
C GLU A 62 4.53 5.58 -3.56
N VAL A 63 3.60 5.03 -4.34
CA VAL A 63 2.38 4.40 -3.84
C VAL A 63 2.32 2.99 -4.37
N TYR A 64 2.17 2.01 -3.48
CA TYR A 64 1.92 0.63 -3.83
C TYR A 64 0.57 0.19 -3.26
N ILE A 65 -0.34 -0.18 -4.14
CA ILE A 65 -1.68 -0.65 -3.82
C ILE A 65 -1.72 -2.15 -4.09
N ARG A 66 -1.88 -2.95 -3.04
CA ARG A 66 -2.18 -4.37 -3.15
C ARG A 66 -3.70 -4.56 -3.07
N ARG A 67 -4.25 -5.27 -4.05
CA ARG A 67 -5.68 -5.58 -4.16
C ARG A 67 -5.94 -7.06 -3.91
N GLU A 68 -7.22 -7.41 -3.91
CA GLU A 68 -7.63 -8.80 -4.03
C GLU A 68 -7.10 -9.37 -5.38
N PRO A 69 -6.62 -10.62 -5.45
CA PRO A 69 -6.12 -11.22 -6.70
C PRO A 69 -7.28 -11.78 -7.54
N TRP A 70 -8.15 -10.89 -8.04
CA TRP A 70 -9.36 -11.26 -8.78
C TRP A 70 -9.09 -11.83 -10.18
N ASP A 71 -7.84 -11.79 -10.65
CA ASP A 71 -7.38 -12.46 -11.87
C ASP A 71 -7.30 -13.97 -11.73
N ASN A 72 -7.14 -14.51 -10.53
CA ASN A 72 -7.08 -15.93 -10.29
C ASN A 72 -8.13 -16.34 -9.24
N PRO A 73 -9.17 -17.09 -9.62
CA PRO A 73 -10.27 -17.43 -8.72
C PRO A 73 -9.83 -18.27 -7.50
N LEU A 74 -8.79 -19.11 -7.65
CA LEU A 74 -8.25 -19.90 -6.54
C LEU A 74 -7.48 -19.01 -5.55
N ASN A 75 -6.68 -18.08 -6.06
CA ASN A 75 -5.98 -17.11 -5.22
C ASN A 75 -6.96 -16.17 -4.51
N LEU A 76 -8.05 -15.79 -5.19
CA LEU A 76 -9.11 -14.98 -4.62
C LEU A 76 -9.79 -15.71 -3.46
N ALA A 77 -10.13 -16.99 -3.64
CA ALA A 77 -10.68 -17.83 -2.58
C ALA A 77 -9.70 -17.94 -1.40
N ALA A 78 -8.43 -18.24 -1.66
CA ALA A 78 -7.39 -18.30 -0.62
C ALA A 78 -7.20 -16.96 0.10
N PHE A 79 -7.31 -15.84 -0.61
CA PHE A 79 -7.23 -14.50 -0.02
C PHE A 79 -8.31 -14.27 1.03
N TYR A 80 -9.57 -14.63 0.72
CA TYR A 80 -10.68 -14.53 1.67
C TYR A 80 -10.61 -15.55 2.80
N LEU A 81 -10.24 -16.80 2.50
CA LEU A 81 -10.07 -17.85 3.52
C LEU A 81 -9.03 -17.47 4.57
N LEU A 82 -7.91 -16.89 4.14
CA LEU A 82 -6.83 -16.43 5.02
C LEU A 82 -7.11 -15.04 5.64
N ARG A 83 -8.32 -14.48 5.47
CA ARG A 83 -8.72 -13.15 5.96
C ARG A 83 -7.71 -12.05 5.61
N ARG A 84 -7.09 -12.16 4.42
CA ARG A 84 -6.16 -11.13 3.92
C ARG A 84 -6.96 -9.89 3.55
N SER A 85 -6.31 -8.74 3.57
CA SER A 85 -6.92 -7.45 3.21
C SER A 85 -6.07 -6.72 2.18
N ALA A 86 -6.75 -5.96 1.33
CA ALA A 86 -6.11 -5.01 0.44
C ALA A 86 -5.46 -3.90 1.27
N TYR A 87 -4.33 -3.38 0.81
CA TYR A 87 -3.63 -2.32 1.50
C TYR A 87 -2.96 -1.36 0.51
N THR A 88 -2.72 -0.15 1.00
CA THR A 88 -1.98 0.88 0.28
C THR A 88 -0.77 1.26 1.11
N ALA A 89 0.42 1.11 0.54
CA ALA A 89 1.66 1.59 1.11
C ALA A 89 2.07 2.88 0.39
N VAL A 90 2.28 3.96 1.13
CA VAL A 90 2.83 5.22 0.63
C VAL A 90 4.24 5.37 1.18
N ARG A 91 5.21 5.57 0.30
CA ARG A 91 6.62 5.71 0.62
C ARG A 91 7.15 7.06 0.15
N PHE A 92 7.94 7.70 1.00
CA PHE A 92 8.57 8.99 0.70
C PHE A 92 9.90 9.12 1.45
N SER A 93 10.75 10.05 1.02
CA SER A 93 11.97 10.43 1.75
C SER A 93 11.71 11.66 2.63
N LEU A 94 12.28 11.67 3.83
CA LEU A 94 12.34 12.83 4.71
C LEU A 94 13.47 13.81 4.36
N GLY A 95 14.46 13.38 3.57
CA GLY A 95 15.66 14.15 3.24
C GLY A 95 16.67 14.27 4.39
N PHE A 96 16.52 13.47 5.44
CA PHE A 96 17.47 13.30 6.52
C PHE A 96 17.33 11.91 7.12
N ASP A 97 18.40 11.39 7.72
CA ASP A 97 18.38 10.10 8.39
C ASP A 97 17.54 10.17 9.68
N ALA A 98 16.42 9.45 9.68
CA ALA A 98 15.51 9.33 10.82
C ALA A 98 15.73 8.01 11.58
N GLY A 99 16.80 7.27 11.31
CA GLY A 99 17.09 5.97 11.90
C GLY A 99 16.16 4.87 11.39
N VAL A 100 15.87 3.89 12.24
CA VAL A 100 15.04 2.75 11.91
C VAL A 100 13.88 2.66 12.90
N ILE A 101 12.67 2.47 12.37
CA ILE A 101 11.52 2.08 13.17
C ILE A 101 10.66 1.06 12.41
N ASP A 102 10.14 0.06 13.10
CA ASP A 102 9.06 -0.77 12.57
C ASP A 102 7.96 -0.90 13.62
N ALA A 103 6.80 -0.33 13.30
CA ALA A 103 5.69 -0.14 14.21
C ALA A 103 4.38 -0.57 13.55
N SER A 104 3.61 -1.42 14.22
CA SER A 104 2.35 -1.97 13.72
C SER A 104 1.26 -1.89 14.79
N ARG A 105 -0.01 -1.69 14.42
CA ARG A 105 -1.13 -1.73 15.39
C ARG A 105 -1.37 -3.11 16.01
N SER A 106 -0.72 -4.16 15.50
CA SER A 106 -0.76 -5.51 16.04
C SER A 106 0.63 -6.15 16.03
N GLY A 107 1.01 -6.81 17.13
CA GLY A 107 2.30 -7.50 17.26
C GLY A 107 2.69 -7.74 18.71
N ALA A 108 3.96 -8.08 18.93
CA ALA A 108 4.53 -8.39 20.24
C ALA A 108 5.64 -7.42 20.69
N GLY A 109 5.74 -6.24 20.06
CA GLY A 109 6.77 -5.24 20.36
C GLY A 109 6.47 -4.37 21.58
N ARG A 110 7.37 -3.42 21.89
CA ARG A 110 7.13 -2.39 22.92
C ARG A 110 5.96 -1.51 22.49
N ARG A 111 5.01 -1.26 23.39
CA ARG A 111 3.87 -0.40 23.10
C ARG A 111 4.25 1.09 23.19
N VAL A 112 3.97 1.84 22.12
CA VAL A 112 4.07 3.30 22.04
C VAL A 112 2.75 3.81 21.47
N GLY A 113 1.91 4.40 22.33
CA GLY A 113 0.52 4.71 21.98
C GLY A 113 -0.27 3.48 21.51
N ASN A 114 -0.77 3.54 20.28
CA ASN A 114 -1.55 2.48 19.63
C ASN A 114 -0.71 1.51 18.77
N TYR A 115 0.62 1.62 18.80
CA TYR A 115 1.51 0.76 18.02
C TYR A 115 2.41 -0.12 18.89
N TYR A 116 2.72 -1.30 18.36
CA TYR A 116 3.77 -2.21 18.82
C TYR A 116 5.02 -1.97 17.98
N VAL A 117 6.12 -1.62 18.63
CA VAL A 117 7.40 -1.26 18.00
C VAL A 117 8.42 -2.36 18.27
N VAL A 118 9.05 -2.89 17.22
CA VAL A 118 9.94 -4.08 17.32
C VAL A 118 11.42 -3.74 17.05
N ASN A 119 11.68 -2.64 16.36
CA ASN A 119 13.03 -2.12 16.12
C ASN A 119 12.96 -0.59 16.20
N ILE A 120 13.80 0.05 17.00
CA ILE A 120 13.81 1.51 17.14
C ILE A 120 15.24 2.04 17.39
N SER A 121 15.75 2.78 16.41
CA SER A 121 16.92 3.67 16.57
C SER A 121 16.58 5.13 16.25
N THR A 122 15.35 5.39 15.76
CA THR A 122 14.81 6.73 15.58
C THR A 122 14.79 7.51 16.91
N PRO A 123 15.18 8.81 16.91
CA PRO A 123 15.06 9.65 18.10
C PRO A 123 13.66 9.58 18.71
N ARG A 124 13.59 9.44 20.04
CA ARG A 124 12.34 9.14 20.75
C ARG A 124 11.22 10.14 20.44
N GLU A 125 11.52 11.43 20.45
CA GLU A 125 10.56 12.50 20.18
C GLU A 125 9.99 12.40 18.75
N LEU A 126 10.88 12.18 17.77
CA LEU A 126 10.48 11.99 16.37
C LEU A 126 9.63 10.73 16.19
N ALA A 127 9.99 9.63 16.86
CA ALA A 127 9.23 8.39 16.81
C ALA A 127 7.83 8.55 17.42
N GLU A 128 7.72 9.12 18.62
CA GLU A 128 6.44 9.36 19.29
C GLU A 128 5.55 10.30 18.46
N ARG A 129 6.13 11.36 17.88
CA ARG A 129 5.41 12.29 17.00
C ARG A 129 4.93 11.65 15.71
N LEU A 130 5.80 10.93 15.00
CA LEU A 130 5.45 10.21 13.77
C LEU A 130 4.34 9.20 14.02
N LEU A 131 4.42 8.43 15.11
CA LEU A 131 3.39 7.45 15.47
C LEU A 131 2.07 8.11 15.87
N SER A 132 2.10 9.26 16.56
CA SER A 132 0.90 10.04 16.86
C SER A 132 0.22 10.54 15.59
N LEU A 133 0.96 11.17 14.67
CA LEU A 133 0.42 11.64 13.39
C LEU A 133 -0.10 10.47 12.52
N ALA A 134 0.61 9.34 12.54
CA ALA A 134 0.20 8.12 11.85
C ALA A 134 -1.09 7.55 12.45
N ASP A 135 -1.28 7.63 13.77
CA ASP A 135 -2.49 7.17 14.43
C ASP A 135 -3.71 7.99 14.01
N GLU A 136 -3.60 9.31 14.05
CA GLU A 136 -4.63 10.26 13.61
C GLU A 136 -5.01 10.04 12.13
N ALA A 137 -4.02 9.72 11.29
CA ALA A 137 -4.22 9.44 9.88
C ALA A 137 -4.78 8.02 9.60
N GLY A 138 -4.94 7.17 10.63
CA GLY A 138 -5.44 5.81 10.50
C GLY A 138 -4.44 4.82 9.89
N VAL A 139 -3.13 5.08 9.99
CA VAL A 139 -2.08 4.21 9.46
C VAL A 139 -2.07 2.89 10.24
N TRP A 140 -2.02 1.76 9.54
CA TRP A 140 -1.95 0.44 10.17
C TRP A 140 -0.51 0.03 10.54
N ARG A 141 0.47 0.36 9.69
CA ARG A 141 1.90 0.10 9.95
C ARG A 141 2.77 1.27 9.47
N VAL A 142 3.77 1.61 10.26
CA VAL A 142 4.78 2.63 9.99
C VAL A 142 6.13 1.95 9.97
N THR A 143 6.90 2.17 8.92
CA THR A 143 8.27 1.70 8.82
C THR A 143 9.16 2.86 8.41
N VAL A 144 10.28 3.05 9.10
CA VAL A 144 11.33 4.01 8.75
C VAL A 144 12.63 3.24 8.60
N SER A 145 13.38 3.56 7.56
CA SER A 145 14.70 3.00 7.29
C SER A 145 15.57 4.07 6.66
N GLY A 146 16.46 4.66 7.48
CA GLY A 146 17.25 5.81 7.09
C GLY A 146 16.35 7.02 6.85
N GLU A 147 16.42 7.56 5.64
CA GLU A 147 15.57 8.69 5.23
C GLU A 147 14.18 8.27 4.75
N LEU A 148 13.95 6.98 4.53
CA LEU A 148 12.75 6.49 3.86
C LEU A 148 11.69 6.09 4.87
N VAL A 149 10.51 6.66 4.70
CA VAL A 149 9.32 6.35 5.49
C VAL A 149 8.33 5.63 4.60
N GLN A 150 7.75 4.56 5.12
CA GLN A 150 6.65 3.83 4.51
C GLN A 150 5.48 3.77 5.48
N LEU A 151 4.33 4.27 5.04
CA LEU A 151 3.07 4.27 5.76
C LEU A 151 2.10 3.33 5.07
N LEU A 152 1.47 2.42 5.82
CA LEU A 152 0.58 1.40 5.27
C LEU A 152 -0.82 1.55 5.83
N TRP A 153 -1.81 1.73 4.96
CA TRP A 153 -3.25 1.74 5.29
C TRP A 153 -3.92 0.48 4.77
N ARG A 154 -5.01 0.05 5.44
CA ARG A 154 -5.95 -0.90 4.85
C ARG A 154 -6.81 -0.17 3.83
N GLY A 155 -6.94 -0.71 2.62
CA GLY A 155 -7.68 -0.08 1.53
C GLY A 155 -6.90 -0.05 0.22
N LYS A 156 -7.57 0.39 -0.85
CA LYS A 156 -7.07 0.33 -2.24
C LYS A 156 -7.12 1.67 -2.99
N ASP A 157 -6.93 2.77 -2.26
CA ASP A 157 -7.16 4.13 -2.76
C ASP A 157 -5.89 4.98 -2.73
N CYS A 158 -5.74 5.86 -3.73
CA CYS A 158 -4.65 6.83 -3.82
C CYS A 158 -4.86 8.05 -2.90
N SER A 159 -6.06 8.24 -2.35
CA SER A 159 -6.37 9.35 -1.40
C SER A 159 -5.49 9.37 -0.15
N TYR A 160 -4.89 8.24 0.24
CA TYR A 160 -3.94 8.19 1.36
C TYR A 160 -2.67 9.02 1.14
N VAL A 161 -2.36 9.40 -0.11
CA VAL A 161 -1.24 10.29 -0.42
C VAL A 161 -1.42 11.66 0.24
N GLU A 162 -2.63 12.22 0.26
CA GLU A 162 -2.88 13.51 0.91
C GLU A 162 -2.59 13.45 2.41
N LYS A 163 -2.99 12.35 3.05
CA LYS A 163 -2.69 12.09 4.47
C LYS A 163 -1.18 11.96 4.70
N ALA A 164 -0.48 11.22 3.84
CA ALA A 164 0.97 11.09 3.90
C ALA A 164 1.67 12.45 3.75
N LEU A 165 1.24 13.28 2.80
CA LEU A 165 1.79 14.63 2.59
C LEU A 165 1.55 15.53 3.82
N SER A 166 0.40 15.41 4.48
CA SER A 166 0.13 16.12 5.73
C SER A 166 1.13 15.74 6.84
N ILE A 167 1.40 14.43 7.00
CA ILE A 167 2.38 13.92 7.95
C ILE A 167 3.78 14.47 7.64
N ILE A 168 4.21 14.42 6.37
CA ILE A 168 5.51 14.97 5.93
C ILE A 168 5.65 16.45 6.29
N LYS A 169 4.61 17.24 6.02
CA LYS A 169 4.62 18.69 6.29
C LYS A 169 4.76 18.98 7.78
N ASN A 170 4.10 18.20 8.64
CA ASN A 170 4.18 18.39 10.08
C ASN A 170 5.55 17.98 10.65
N ILE A 171 6.15 16.91 10.15
CA ILE A 171 7.51 16.50 10.55
C ILE A 171 8.57 17.53 10.11
N ALA A 172 8.39 18.15 8.94
CA ALA A 172 9.34 19.11 8.41
C ALA A 172 9.28 20.50 9.08
N LYS A 173 8.20 20.87 9.76
CA LYS A 173 8.02 22.18 10.42
C LYS A 173 8.76 22.33 11.76
N GLU A 174 9.17 21.23 12.37
CA GLU A 174 9.81 21.21 13.69
C GLU A 174 11.35 21.18 13.60
N ARG A 175 11.91 21.40 12.40
CA ARG A 175 13.33 21.68 12.15
C ARG A 175 13.48 23.13 11.69
#